data_AF-A0A7U2HX92-F1
#
_entry.id   AF-A0A7U2HX92-F1
#
_cell.length_a   1.000
_cell.length_b   1.000
_cell.length_c   1.000
_cell.angle_alpha   90.00
_cell.angle_beta   90.00
_cell.angle_gamma   90.00
#
_symmetry.space_group_name_H-M   'P 1'
#
loop_
_entity.id
_entity.type
_entity.pdbx_description
1 polymer ?
#
loop_
_entity_poly.entity_id
_entity_poly.type
_entity_poly.pdbx_seq_one_letter_code
_entity_poly.pdbx_strand_id
1 'polypeptide(L)'
;MLWSETAGATANLARNGTENTAITVGLFNQQVFSQIRRFVIMEVNREKHFVYACAIFTYNGQGTLKRGCTASEHAPVYMTGSQATTYQGELERGMTKEPIEVTPDDETETMLPASRLRFGKHYSIEWNVKVREIGIVAPRYRSRLMKHYRDEQRNGFDDDDDEDFSEEEDDESGTVFSTYTPAAATGVSYTQTGYANVPQYRY
;
A
#
# COMPACT_ATOMS: atom_id res chain seq x y z
N MET A 1 -13.39 -1.19 1.23
CA MET A 1 -12.93 -2.35 0.42
C MET A 1 -12.46 -3.44 1.35
N LEU A 2 -12.82 -4.72 1.09
CA LEU A 2 -12.22 -5.84 1.80
C LEU A 2 -10.76 -6.01 1.37
N TRP A 3 -9.84 -6.04 2.33
CA TRP A 3 -8.41 -6.18 2.10
C TRP A 3 -7.87 -7.36 2.90
N SER A 4 -7.16 -8.27 2.25
CA SER A 4 -6.54 -9.42 2.91
C SER A 4 -5.02 -9.26 2.91
N GLU A 5 -4.40 -9.53 4.06
CA GLU A 5 -2.95 -9.55 4.23
C GLU A 5 -2.54 -10.77 5.07
N THR A 6 -1.30 -11.20 4.95
CA THR A 6 -0.76 -12.25 5.82
C THR A 6 -0.75 -11.75 7.26
N ALA A 7 -1.21 -12.59 8.19
CA ALA A 7 -1.16 -12.25 9.60
C ALA A 7 0.30 -12.24 10.07
N GLY A 8 0.83 -11.06 10.39
CA GLY A 8 2.13 -10.95 11.04
C GLY A 8 2.13 -11.59 12.43
N ALA A 9 3.31 -11.84 13.00
CA ALA A 9 3.47 -12.50 14.31
C ALA A 9 2.68 -11.83 15.46
N THR A 10 2.33 -10.54 15.32
CA THR A 10 1.56 -9.75 16.28
C THR A 10 0.05 -9.69 16.00
N ALA A 11 -0.44 -10.33 14.94
CA ALA A 11 -1.86 -10.34 14.53
C ALA A 11 -2.79 -11.03 15.55
N ASN A 12 -2.22 -11.79 16.51
CA ASN A 12 -2.96 -12.37 17.63
C ASN A 12 -3.67 -11.34 18.52
N LEU A 13 -3.33 -10.04 18.42
CA LEU A 13 -4.00 -8.95 19.14
C LEU A 13 -5.36 -8.54 18.53
N ALA A 14 -5.75 -9.06 17.36
CA ALA A 14 -7.07 -8.83 16.78
C ALA A 14 -8.17 -9.73 17.39
N ARG A 15 -7.89 -10.46 18.48
CA ARG A 15 -8.93 -11.15 19.27
C ARG A 15 -9.96 -10.19 19.88
N ASN A 16 -9.63 -8.89 19.99
CA ASN A 16 -10.61 -7.85 20.25
C ASN A 16 -11.11 -7.33 18.90
N GLY A 17 -12.02 -8.09 18.30
CA GLY A 17 -12.62 -7.81 17.01
C GLY A 17 -13.08 -6.37 16.91
N THR A 18 -12.48 -5.62 16.00
CA THR A 18 -13.20 -4.51 15.39
C THR A 18 -14.19 -5.15 14.41
N GLU A 19 -15.40 -4.61 14.29
CA GLU A 19 -16.52 -5.15 13.50
C GLU A 19 -16.19 -5.40 12.01
N ASN A 20 -15.01 -4.98 11.57
CA ASN A 20 -14.53 -5.00 10.20
C ASN A 20 -13.32 -5.92 9.99
N THR A 21 -13.02 -6.86 10.90
CA THR A 21 -11.83 -7.74 10.83
C THR A 21 -12.21 -9.23 10.96
N ALA A 22 -11.59 -10.08 10.14
CA ALA A 22 -11.78 -11.53 10.15
C ALA A 22 -10.44 -12.24 9.93
N ILE A 23 -10.18 -13.33 10.66
CA ILE A 23 -9.02 -14.19 10.44
C ILE A 23 -9.52 -15.49 9.80
N THR A 24 -8.95 -15.83 8.64
CA THR A 24 -9.20 -17.11 7.95
C THR A 24 -7.90 -17.91 7.92
N VAL A 25 -7.97 -19.22 8.19
CA VAL A 25 -6.80 -20.09 8.01
C VAL A 25 -6.76 -20.54 6.55
N GLY A 26 -5.72 -20.12 5.83
CA GLY A 26 -5.48 -20.47 4.44
C GLY A 26 -4.62 -21.73 4.29
N LEU A 27 -4.10 -21.94 3.07
CA LEU A 27 -3.15 -23.01 2.78
C LEU A 27 -1.91 -22.92 3.67
N PHE A 28 -1.29 -24.07 3.95
CA PHE A 28 -0.13 -24.20 4.85
C PHE A 28 -0.37 -23.73 6.29
N ASN A 29 -1.63 -23.77 6.75
CA ASN A 29 -2.03 -23.36 8.08
C ASN A 29 -1.66 -21.89 8.41
N GLN A 30 -1.52 -21.06 7.37
CA GLN A 30 -1.22 -19.64 7.50
C GLN A 30 -2.48 -18.87 7.83
N GLN A 31 -2.37 -17.92 8.77
CA GLN A 31 -3.48 -17.04 9.11
C GLN A 31 -3.52 -15.87 8.12
N VAL A 32 -4.69 -15.66 7.51
CA VAL A 32 -4.99 -14.55 6.61
C VAL A 32 -5.85 -13.57 7.37
N PHE A 33 -5.32 -12.37 7.58
CA PHE A 33 -6.05 -11.27 8.19
C PHE A 33 -6.81 -10.50 7.11
N SER A 34 -8.12 -10.45 7.23
CA SER A 34 -8.99 -9.72 6.32
C SER A 34 -9.62 -8.55 7.07
N GLN A 35 -9.59 -7.36 6.47
CA GLN A 35 -10.17 -6.16 7.08
C GLN A 35 -10.79 -5.21 6.05
N ILE A 36 -11.83 -4.48 6.44
CA ILE A 36 -12.36 -3.39 5.62
C ILE A 36 -11.43 -2.18 5.74
N ARG A 37 -10.81 -1.79 4.64
CA ARG A 37 -9.96 -0.60 4.54
C ARG A 37 -10.65 0.52 3.74
N ARG A 38 -10.40 1.75 4.18
CA ARG A 38 -10.75 3.00 3.49
C ARG A 38 -9.53 3.52 2.74
N PHE A 39 -9.74 4.06 1.55
CA PHE A 39 -8.69 4.55 0.68
C PHE A 39 -9.05 5.92 0.12
N VAL A 40 -8.03 6.73 -0.17
CA VAL A 40 -8.13 7.94 -0.99
C VAL A 40 -7.48 7.65 -2.33
N ILE A 41 -8.24 7.80 -3.40
CA ILE A 41 -7.73 7.62 -4.77
C ILE A 41 -6.83 8.81 -5.11
N MET A 42 -5.61 8.51 -5.53
CA MET A 42 -4.60 9.51 -5.92
C MET A 42 -4.54 9.67 -7.42
N GLU A 43 -4.58 8.55 -8.16
CA GLU A 43 -4.49 8.52 -9.62
C GLU A 43 -5.38 7.41 -10.19
N VAL A 44 -5.96 7.66 -11.36
CA VAL A 44 -6.83 6.71 -12.06
C VAL A 44 -6.20 6.32 -13.38
N ASN A 45 -5.88 5.04 -13.55
CA ASN A 45 -5.42 4.51 -14.83
C ASN A 45 -6.58 3.82 -15.56
N ARG A 46 -7.16 4.54 -16.53
CA ARG A 46 -8.35 4.05 -17.27
C ARG A 46 -8.03 2.98 -18.29
N GLU A 47 -6.87 3.06 -18.93
CA GLU A 47 -6.46 2.11 -19.96
C GLU A 47 -6.13 0.74 -19.38
N LYS A 48 -5.55 0.72 -18.17
CA LYS A 48 -5.14 -0.49 -17.47
C LYS A 48 -6.13 -0.94 -16.39
N HIS A 49 -7.26 -0.26 -16.25
CA HIS A 49 -8.34 -0.61 -15.32
C HIS A 49 -7.95 -0.76 -13.85
N PHE A 50 -7.06 0.10 -13.35
CA PHE A 50 -6.71 0.17 -11.92
C PHE A 50 -6.59 1.63 -11.43
N VAL A 51 -6.48 1.80 -10.11
CA VAL A 51 -6.20 3.09 -9.47
C VAL A 51 -5.00 2.98 -8.53
N TYR A 52 -4.26 4.08 -8.35
CA TYR A 52 -3.34 4.22 -7.23
C TYR A 52 -4.05 4.92 -6.08
N ALA A 53 -3.94 4.34 -4.88
CA ALA A 53 -4.62 4.85 -3.71
C ALA A 53 -3.78 4.75 -2.44
N CYS A 54 -3.97 5.71 -1.54
CA CYS A 54 -3.37 5.73 -0.22
C CYS A 54 -4.40 5.27 0.83
N ALA A 55 -3.97 4.42 1.77
CA ALA A 55 -4.85 3.86 2.78
C ALA A 55 -5.01 4.80 3.98
N ILE A 56 -6.20 4.77 4.58
CA ILE A 56 -6.49 5.44 5.85
C ILE A 56 -6.42 4.42 6.99
N PHE A 57 -5.63 4.73 8.01
CA PHE A 57 -5.49 3.91 9.22
C PHE A 57 -5.81 4.71 10.48
N THR A 58 -6.36 4.05 11.48
CA THR A 58 -6.55 4.62 12.83
C THR A 58 -5.55 4.04 13.84
N TYR A 59 -4.84 2.97 13.46
CA TYR A 59 -3.89 2.25 14.29
C TYR A 59 -4.46 1.88 15.67
N ASN A 60 -5.67 1.31 15.67
CA ASN A 60 -6.43 1.00 16.88
C ASN A 60 -6.68 2.25 17.76
N GLY A 61 -7.04 3.38 17.12
CA GLY A 61 -7.32 4.66 17.78
C GLY A 61 -6.08 5.46 18.21
N GLN A 62 -4.87 4.96 17.97
CA GLN A 62 -3.62 5.58 18.43
C GLN A 62 -3.01 6.57 17.41
N GLY A 63 -3.51 6.61 16.17
CA GLY A 63 -2.84 7.39 15.12
C GLY A 63 -1.38 6.93 14.94
N THR A 64 -0.46 7.83 14.62
CA THR A 64 0.97 7.49 14.45
C THR A 64 1.73 7.32 15.77
N LEU A 65 1.04 7.40 16.92
CA LEU A 65 1.63 7.04 18.21
C LEU A 65 1.88 5.53 18.34
N LYS A 66 1.17 4.72 17.55
CA LYS A 66 1.41 3.28 17.46
C LYS A 66 2.88 3.02 17.08
N ARG A 67 3.55 2.19 17.88
CA ARG A 67 4.95 1.80 17.63
C ARG A 67 5.12 1.24 16.21
N GLY A 68 6.16 1.71 15.52
CA GLY A 68 6.47 1.30 14.14
C GLY A 68 5.82 2.15 13.05
N CYS A 69 5.05 3.19 13.41
CA CYS A 69 4.55 4.17 12.45
C CYS A 69 5.53 5.33 12.27
N THR A 70 5.86 5.65 11.03
CA THR A 70 6.60 6.86 10.68
C THR A 70 5.64 8.05 10.61
N ALA A 71 5.70 8.97 11.58
CA ALA A 71 4.72 10.05 11.67
C ALA A 71 4.78 11.04 10.47
N SER A 72 5.98 11.25 9.92
CA SER A 72 6.21 12.13 8.76
C SER A 72 5.50 11.66 7.48
N GLU A 73 5.30 10.35 7.28
CA GLU A 73 4.60 9.78 6.13
C GLU A 73 3.08 10.02 6.12
N HIS A 74 2.52 10.60 7.19
CA HIS A 74 1.09 10.64 7.44
C HIS A 74 0.54 12.06 7.52
N ALA A 75 -0.71 12.23 7.13
CA ALA A 75 -1.52 13.41 7.45
C ALA A 75 -2.81 13.03 8.18
N PRO A 76 -3.33 13.90 9.07
CA PRO A 76 -4.69 13.76 9.57
C PRO A 76 -5.72 13.81 8.42
N VAL A 77 -6.74 12.95 8.48
CA VAL A 77 -7.88 13.01 7.57
C VAL A 77 -9.16 13.04 8.38
N TYR A 78 -10.10 13.89 7.98
CA TYR A 78 -11.33 14.14 8.72
C TYR A 78 -12.50 14.45 7.79
N MET A 79 -13.72 14.29 8.29
CA MET A 79 -14.94 14.62 7.52
C MET A 79 -15.32 16.08 7.69
N THR A 80 -15.89 16.68 6.64
CA THR A 80 -16.61 17.96 6.71
C THR A 80 -17.64 17.90 7.83
N GLY A 81 -17.72 18.95 8.65
CA GLY A 81 -18.57 19.00 9.86
C GLY A 81 -17.89 18.53 11.14
N SER A 82 -16.73 17.88 11.05
CA SER A 82 -15.84 17.59 12.19
C SER A 82 -14.60 18.50 12.19
N GLN A 83 -13.80 18.43 13.25
CA GLN A 83 -12.52 19.15 13.33
C GLN A 83 -11.34 18.23 13.06
N ALA A 84 -10.36 18.74 12.31
CA ALA A 84 -9.07 18.07 12.16
C ALA A 84 -8.43 17.88 13.55
N THR A 85 -8.00 16.65 13.85
CA THR A 85 -7.38 16.31 15.13
C THR A 85 -6.00 15.71 14.92
N THR A 86 -4.99 16.34 15.50
CA THR A 86 -3.62 15.80 15.59
C THR A 86 -3.29 15.60 17.06
N TYR A 87 -2.75 14.43 17.42
CA TYR A 87 -2.33 14.19 18.80
C TYR A 87 -0.96 14.81 19.04
N GLN A 88 -0.77 15.38 20.23
CA GLN A 88 0.45 16.10 20.59
C GLN A 88 1.73 15.29 20.30
N GLY A 89 1.77 14.01 20.69
CA GLY A 89 2.94 13.16 20.45
C GLY A 89 3.18 12.81 18.97
N GLU A 90 2.22 13.03 18.06
CA GLU A 90 2.44 12.84 16.63
C GLU A 90 3.26 13.99 16.04
N LEU A 91 3.02 15.22 16.52
CA LEU A 91 3.83 16.39 16.18
C LEU A 91 5.26 16.22 16.68
N GLU A 92 5.43 15.77 17.92
CA GLU A 92 6.74 15.49 18.53
C GLU A 92 7.52 14.40 17.78
N ARG A 93 6.82 13.48 17.10
CA ARG A 93 7.41 12.44 16.25
C ARG A 93 7.63 12.86 14.80
N GLY A 94 7.44 14.15 14.48
CA GLY A 94 7.74 14.70 13.16
C GLY A 94 6.59 14.61 12.15
N MET A 95 5.33 14.53 12.59
CA MET A 95 4.20 14.71 11.68
C MET A 95 4.15 16.17 11.21
N THR A 96 4.43 16.40 9.93
CA THR A 96 4.49 17.74 9.32
C THR A 96 3.43 17.98 8.25
N LYS A 97 2.79 16.92 7.74
CA LYS A 97 1.79 17.04 6.68
C LYS A 97 0.48 17.59 7.23
N GLU A 98 -0.09 18.54 6.50
CA GLU A 98 -1.29 19.25 6.92
C GLU A 98 -2.55 18.37 6.73
N PRO A 99 -3.62 18.60 7.50
CA PRO A 99 -4.85 17.80 7.40
C PRO A 99 -5.52 17.86 6.03
N ILE A 100 -6.20 16.76 5.66
CA ILE A 100 -7.04 16.63 4.47
C ILE A 100 -8.52 16.47 4.87
N GLU A 101 -9.38 17.33 4.34
CA GLU A 101 -10.83 17.26 4.55
C GLU A 101 -11.52 16.44 3.45
N VAL A 102 -12.48 15.60 3.86
CA VAL A 102 -13.35 14.81 2.98
C VAL A 102 -14.80 15.22 3.21
N THR A 103 -15.49 15.60 2.14
CA THR A 103 -16.94 15.82 2.15
C THR A 103 -17.62 14.45 2.03
N PRO A 104 -18.43 14.03 3.02
CA PRO A 104 -19.06 12.72 3.00
C PRO A 104 -20.18 12.65 1.94
N ASP A 105 -20.42 11.46 1.39
CA ASP A 105 -21.54 11.22 0.47
C ASP A 105 -22.88 11.04 1.23
N ASP A 106 -22.80 10.62 2.50
CA ASP A 106 -23.92 10.44 3.41
C ASP A 106 -23.58 11.07 4.77
N GLU A 107 -24.51 11.83 5.37
CA GLU A 107 -24.30 12.54 6.64
C GLU A 107 -23.99 11.61 7.83
N THR A 108 -24.30 10.32 7.73
CA THR A 108 -23.99 9.30 8.73
C THR A 108 -22.53 8.83 8.69
N GLU A 109 -21.78 9.19 7.63
CA GLU A 109 -20.37 8.82 7.53
C GLU A 109 -19.51 9.55 8.55
N THR A 110 -18.75 8.76 9.31
CA THR A 110 -17.86 9.27 10.35
C THR A 110 -16.46 8.72 10.22
N MET A 111 -15.50 9.53 10.66
CA MET A 111 -14.10 9.14 10.84
C MET A 111 -13.69 9.33 12.28
N LEU A 112 -12.90 8.39 12.81
CA LEU A 112 -12.30 8.56 14.13
C LEU A 112 -11.28 9.71 14.09
N PRO A 113 -11.13 10.50 15.18
CA PRO A 113 -10.11 11.55 15.26
C PRO A 113 -8.67 11.06 14.99
N ALA A 114 -8.40 9.78 15.25
CA ALA A 114 -7.14 9.10 14.98
C ALA A 114 -6.90 8.72 13.51
N SER A 115 -7.80 9.06 12.58
CA SER A 115 -7.68 8.66 11.17
C SER A 115 -6.51 9.37 10.49
N ARG A 116 -5.59 8.60 9.92
CA ARG A 116 -4.37 9.06 9.25
C ARG A 116 -4.30 8.51 7.84
N LEU A 117 -4.15 9.39 6.87
CA LEU A 117 -3.85 9.02 5.49
C LEU A 117 -2.34 8.77 5.37
N ARG A 118 -1.95 7.57 4.93
CA ARG A 118 -0.54 7.18 4.77
C ARG A 118 -0.07 7.38 3.33
N PHE A 119 0.88 8.27 3.12
CA PHE A 119 1.48 8.53 1.80
C PHE A 119 2.66 7.61 1.48
N GLY A 120 3.38 7.13 2.51
CA GLY A 120 4.59 6.29 2.34
C GLY A 120 4.32 4.90 1.76
N LYS A 121 3.04 4.53 1.57
CA LYS A 121 2.65 3.30 0.88
C LYS A 121 1.37 3.52 0.11
N HIS A 122 1.47 3.51 -1.22
CA HIS A 122 0.34 3.48 -2.12
C HIS A 122 0.04 2.04 -2.56
N TYR A 123 -1.18 1.81 -3.02
CA TYR A 123 -1.67 0.51 -3.46
C TYR A 123 -2.22 0.66 -4.87
N SER A 124 -1.87 -0.28 -5.75
CA SER A 124 -2.60 -0.51 -6.99
C SER A 124 -3.87 -1.29 -6.67
N ILE A 125 -5.02 -0.78 -7.10
CA ILE A 125 -6.33 -1.36 -6.83
C ILE A 125 -7.07 -1.55 -8.16
N GLU A 126 -7.38 -2.80 -8.47
CA GLU A 126 -8.14 -3.21 -9.66
C GLU A 126 -9.60 -2.73 -9.59
N TRP A 127 -10.19 -2.41 -10.74
CA TRP A 127 -11.58 -1.92 -10.82
C TRP A 127 -12.64 -2.96 -10.48
N ASN A 128 -12.30 -4.25 -10.59
CA ASN A 128 -13.23 -5.34 -10.32
C ASN A 128 -13.45 -5.62 -8.82
N VAL A 129 -12.73 -4.90 -7.94
CA VAL A 129 -12.89 -5.06 -6.49
C VAL A 129 -14.15 -4.35 -6.01
N LYS A 130 -14.94 -5.01 -5.17
CA LYS A 130 -16.14 -4.42 -4.58
C LYS A 130 -15.77 -3.33 -3.57
N VAL A 131 -16.31 -2.13 -3.80
CA VAL A 131 -16.11 -0.95 -2.96
C VAL A 131 -17.44 -0.33 -2.55
N ARG A 132 -17.35 0.50 -1.52
CA ARG A 132 -18.42 1.40 -1.10
C ARG A 132 -17.87 2.81 -1.17
N GLU A 133 -18.62 3.73 -1.75
CA GLU A 133 -18.30 5.16 -1.76
C GLU A 133 -18.52 5.75 -0.36
N ILE A 134 -17.65 6.67 0.04
CA ILE A 134 -17.62 7.26 1.40
C ILE A 134 -17.76 8.78 1.31
N GLY A 135 -17.15 9.38 0.29
CA GLY A 135 -17.05 10.83 0.16
C GLY A 135 -15.98 11.23 -0.84
N ILE A 136 -15.87 12.54 -1.02
CA ILE A 136 -14.92 13.18 -1.94
C ILE A 136 -14.01 14.14 -1.19
N VAL A 137 -12.72 14.16 -1.53
CA VAL A 137 -11.79 15.15 -0.96
C VAL A 137 -12.26 16.55 -1.33
N ALA A 138 -12.42 17.39 -0.31
CA ALA A 138 -12.91 18.75 -0.46
C ALA A 138 -12.03 19.52 -1.46
N PRO A 139 -12.59 20.25 -2.44
CA PRO A 139 -11.82 20.81 -3.56
C PRO A 139 -10.58 21.63 -3.15
N ARG A 140 -10.69 22.43 -2.08
CA ARG A 140 -9.59 23.25 -1.56
C ARG A 140 -8.39 22.46 -1.01
N TYR A 141 -8.58 21.18 -0.67
CA TYR A 141 -7.52 20.31 -0.13
C TYR A 141 -6.84 19.45 -1.21
N ARG A 142 -7.36 19.39 -2.44
CA ARG A 142 -6.84 18.50 -3.49
C ARG A 142 -5.39 18.82 -3.88
N SER A 143 -5.04 20.10 -4.01
CA SER A 143 -3.66 20.51 -4.31
C SER A 143 -2.69 20.12 -3.20
N ARG A 144 -3.09 20.28 -1.94
CA ARG A 144 -2.32 19.86 -0.75
C ARG A 144 -2.15 18.34 -0.73
N LEU A 145 -3.23 17.60 -0.94
CA LEU A 145 -3.22 16.15 -1.01
C LEU A 145 -2.19 15.65 -2.05
N MET A 146 -2.24 16.19 -3.27
CA MET A 146 -1.31 15.81 -4.33
C MET A 146 0.13 16.22 -4.04
N LYS A 147 0.35 17.36 -3.37
CA LYS A 147 1.68 17.76 -2.91
C LYS A 147 2.25 16.72 -1.95
N HIS A 148 1.51 16.38 -0.88
CA HIS A 148 1.95 15.39 0.10
C HIS A 148 2.25 14.02 -0.52
N TYR A 149 1.43 13.59 -1.48
CA TYR A 149 1.65 12.35 -2.19
C TYR A 149 2.96 12.36 -3.00
N ARG A 150 3.16 13.39 -3.82
CA ARG A 150 4.36 13.53 -4.67
C ARG A 150 5.64 13.68 -3.87
N ASP A 151 5.60 14.45 -2.78
CA ASP A 151 6.75 14.65 -1.91
C ASP A 151 7.23 13.30 -1.34
N GLU A 152 6.29 12.39 -1.01
CA GLU A 152 6.62 11.08 -0.47
C GLU A 152 7.10 10.06 -1.53
N GLN A 153 6.61 10.14 -2.76
CA GLN A 153 7.02 9.21 -3.83
C GLN A 153 8.42 9.51 -4.41
N ARG A 154 9.07 10.59 -3.97
CA ARG A 154 10.39 11.01 -4.49
C ARG A 154 11.57 10.35 -3.79
N ASN A 155 11.34 9.65 -2.68
CA ASN A 155 12.37 8.91 -1.98
C ASN A 155 12.63 7.60 -2.75
N GLY A 156 13.57 7.66 -3.70
CA GLY A 156 14.03 6.52 -4.49
C GLY A 156 14.95 5.59 -3.70
N PHE A 157 15.67 4.73 -4.41
CA PHE A 157 16.74 3.93 -3.81
C PHE A 157 17.81 4.86 -3.23
N ASP A 158 18.37 4.47 -2.08
CA ASP A 158 19.68 4.99 -1.68
C ASP A 158 20.63 4.53 -2.79
N ASP A 159 21.34 5.46 -3.44
CA ASP A 159 22.37 5.08 -4.40
C ASP A 159 23.33 4.14 -3.65
N ASP A 160 23.49 2.91 -4.15
CA ASP A 160 24.49 2.00 -3.61
C ASP A 160 25.81 2.76 -3.73
N ASP A 161 26.36 3.24 -2.60
CA ASP A 161 27.71 3.79 -2.56
C ASP A 161 28.59 2.74 -3.24
N ASP A 162 29.16 3.07 -4.40
CA ASP A 162 30.09 2.24 -5.15
C ASP A 162 31.30 1.98 -4.24
N GLU A 163 31.21 0.99 -3.34
CA GLU A 163 32.36 0.43 -2.66
C GLU A 163 33.20 -0.22 -3.73
N ASP A 164 34.16 0.58 -4.21
CA ASP A 164 35.29 0.28 -5.07
C ASP A 164 35.77 -1.14 -4.81
N PHE A 165 35.31 -2.08 -5.64
CA PHE A 165 35.82 -3.43 -5.67
C PHE A 165 37.19 -3.32 -6.36
N SER A 166 38.18 -2.78 -5.65
CA SER A 166 39.55 -2.76 -6.13
C SER A 166 39.95 -4.21 -6.35
N GLU A 167 40.09 -4.60 -7.62
CA GLU A 167 40.63 -5.88 -8.03
C GLU A 167 42.03 -6.01 -7.40
N GLU A 168 42.15 -6.79 -6.33
CA GLU A 168 43.44 -7.26 -5.88
C GLU A 168 43.95 -8.23 -6.97
N GLU A 169 44.93 -7.77 -7.75
CA GLU A 169 45.71 -8.59 -8.67
C GLU A 169 46.51 -9.62 -7.83
N ASP A 170 45.96 -10.83 -7.70
CA ASP A 170 46.70 -11.97 -7.16
C ASP A 170 47.51 -12.66 -8.27
N ASP A 171 48.83 -12.55 -8.14
CA ASP A 171 49.84 -13.20 -8.97
C ASP A 171 49.69 -14.73 -9.02
N GLU A 172 49.94 -15.23 -10.22
CA GLU A 172 49.90 -16.58 -10.77
C GLU A 172 50.52 -17.70 -9.91
N SER A 173 49.75 -18.75 -9.58
CA SER A 173 50.25 -20.14 -9.65
C SER A 173 49.13 -21.13 -10.01
N GLY A 174 49.36 -21.87 -11.10
CA GLY A 174 48.31 -22.52 -11.87
C GLY A 174 47.65 -23.75 -11.24
N THR A 175 46.36 -23.91 -11.55
CA THR A 175 45.72 -25.22 -11.64
C THR A 175 44.66 -25.19 -12.75
N VAL A 176 44.75 -26.16 -13.66
CA VAL A 176 44.06 -26.20 -14.95
C VAL A 176 42.57 -26.52 -14.80
N PHE A 177 41.73 -25.69 -15.41
CA PHE A 177 40.28 -25.81 -15.54
C PHE A 177 39.85 -27.09 -16.30
N SER A 178 38.87 -27.81 -15.76
CA SER A 178 38.07 -28.80 -16.49
C SER A 178 36.76 -28.16 -16.93
N THR A 179 36.56 -28.00 -18.24
CA THR A 179 35.36 -27.39 -18.81
C THR A 179 34.23 -28.40 -18.96
N TYR A 180 33.08 -28.11 -18.33
CA TYR A 180 31.84 -28.87 -18.51
C TYR A 180 31.08 -28.31 -19.72
N THR A 181 30.76 -29.16 -20.70
CA THR A 181 29.98 -28.79 -21.89
C THR A 181 28.50 -29.18 -21.69
N PRO A 182 27.53 -28.24 -21.69
CA PRO A 182 26.12 -28.62 -21.64
C PRO A 182 25.62 -29.11 -23.01
N ALA A 183 24.94 -30.26 -23.01
CA ALA A 183 24.28 -30.83 -24.16
C ALA A 183 23.01 -30.03 -24.54
N ALA A 184 22.79 -29.85 -25.85
CA ALA A 184 21.65 -29.14 -26.41
C ALA A 184 20.31 -29.82 -26.02
N ALA A 185 19.47 -29.10 -25.27
CA ALA A 185 18.09 -29.50 -25.04
C ALA A 185 17.20 -29.00 -26.19
N THR A 186 16.67 -29.96 -26.93
CA THR A 186 15.70 -29.81 -28.01
C THR A 186 14.36 -29.25 -27.49
N GLY A 187 13.74 -28.40 -28.32
CA GLY A 187 12.59 -27.59 -27.97
C GLY A 187 11.31 -28.38 -27.63
N VAL A 188 10.54 -27.80 -26.73
CA VAL A 188 9.13 -28.16 -26.48
C VAL A 188 8.29 -26.93 -26.78
N SER A 189 7.48 -27.01 -27.84
CA SER A 189 6.48 -26.00 -28.17
C SER A 189 5.21 -26.27 -27.37
N TYR A 190 4.65 -25.23 -26.75
CA TYR A 190 3.33 -25.31 -26.12
C TYR A 190 2.29 -24.75 -27.09
N THR A 191 1.35 -25.60 -27.48
CA THR A 191 0.20 -25.23 -28.32
C THR A 191 -0.79 -24.38 -27.54
N GLN A 192 -1.11 -23.22 -28.09
CA GLN A 192 -2.16 -22.31 -27.62
C GLN A 192 -3.53 -22.97 -27.80
N THR A 193 -4.20 -23.31 -26.69
CA THR A 193 -5.59 -23.81 -26.71
C THR A 193 -6.52 -22.63 -26.41
N GLY A 194 -7.46 -22.40 -27.32
CA GLY A 194 -8.25 -21.17 -27.42
C GLY A 194 -9.22 -20.92 -26.26
N TYR A 195 -9.44 -19.64 -25.97
CA TYR A 195 -10.57 -19.19 -25.18
C TYR A 195 -11.74 -18.84 -26.10
N ALA A 196 -12.84 -19.53 -25.84
CA ALA A 196 -14.13 -19.33 -26.49
C ALA A 196 -14.69 -17.92 -26.22
N ASN A 197 -15.43 -17.42 -27.22
CA ASN A 197 -16.17 -16.17 -27.22
C ASN A 197 -16.93 -15.91 -25.91
N VAL A 198 -16.76 -14.70 -25.35
CA VAL A 198 -17.62 -14.14 -24.30
C VAL A 198 -18.34 -12.91 -24.87
N PRO A 199 -19.65 -12.71 -24.62
CA PRO A 199 -20.46 -11.73 -25.33
C PRO A 199 -20.12 -10.30 -24.88
N GLN A 200 -20.00 -9.40 -25.87
CA GLN A 200 -19.91 -7.95 -25.64
C GLN A 200 -21.19 -7.43 -24.98
N TYR A 201 -21.08 -6.86 -23.78
CA TYR A 201 -22.07 -5.89 -23.30
C TYR A 201 -21.63 -4.49 -23.72
N ARG A 202 -22.48 -3.82 -24.50
CA ARG A 202 -22.34 -2.42 -24.89
C ARG A 202 -22.75 -1.51 -23.73
N TYR A 203 -21.98 -0.45 -23.51
CA TYR A 203 -22.45 0.85 -23.04
C TYR A 203 -22.01 1.91 -24.03
#